data_AF-A0A1Y3BCA1-F1
#
_entry.id   AF-A0A1Y3BCA1-F1
#
_cell.length_a   1.000
_cell.length_b   1.000
_cell.length_c   1.000
_cell.angle_alpha   90.00
_cell.angle_beta   90.00
_cell.angle_gamma   90.00
#
_symmetry.space_group_name_H-M   'P 1'
#
loop_
_entity.id
_entity.type
_entity.pdbx_description
1 polymer ?
#
loop_
_entity_poly.entity_id
_entity_poly.type
_entity_poly.pdbx_seq_one_letter_code
_entity_poly.pdbx_strand_id
1 'polypeptide(L)'
;MKNCATCKKSNEPHMMALCDSCNLYYHLHCLDPPLRRMPKKTRFGGWQCSNCTENEEQTNDELDPDGDDNDVVDNQCNGTISNDDSNA
;
A
#
# COMPACT_ATOMS: atom_id res chain seq x y z
N MET A 1 6.74 24.31 -4.49
CA MET A 1 6.61 24.58 -5.93
C MET A 1 6.45 23.24 -6.64
N LYS A 2 5.53 23.11 -7.60
CA LYS A 2 5.30 21.83 -8.33
C LYS A 2 6.17 21.84 -9.58
N ASN A 3 7.32 21.19 -9.51
CA ASN A 3 8.29 21.15 -10.61
C ASN A 3 8.29 19.78 -11.26
N CYS A 4 8.33 19.74 -12.58
CA CYS A 4 8.41 18.48 -13.31
C CYS A 4 9.75 17.79 -13.01
N ALA A 5 9.72 16.53 -12.62
CA ALA A 5 10.94 15.78 -12.32
C ALA A 5 11.83 15.58 -13.56
N THR A 6 11.24 15.53 -14.77
CA THR A 6 11.95 15.38 -16.05
C THR A 6 12.61 16.68 -16.52
N CYS A 7 11.84 17.77 -16.68
CA CYS A 7 12.37 19.02 -17.24
C CYS A 7 12.72 20.10 -16.21
N LYS A 8 12.45 19.85 -14.91
CA LYS A 8 12.65 20.75 -13.77
C LYS A 8 11.89 22.09 -13.83
N LYS A 9 11.01 22.25 -14.81
CA LYS A 9 10.16 23.44 -14.99
C LYS A 9 8.81 23.28 -14.30
N SER A 10 8.16 24.40 -13.99
CA SER A 10 6.83 24.47 -13.40
C SER A 10 5.81 25.12 -14.35
N ASN A 11 6.04 25.02 -15.66
CA ASN A 11 5.11 25.47 -16.67
C ASN A 11 3.88 24.54 -16.69
N GLU A 12 2.69 25.06 -17.00
CA GLU A 12 1.49 24.24 -17.27
C GLU A 12 1.12 23.22 -16.17
N PRO A 13 0.85 23.67 -14.93
CA PRO A 13 0.46 22.80 -13.82
C PRO A 13 -0.82 21.99 -14.07
N HIS A 14 -1.65 22.41 -15.04
CA HIS A 14 -2.86 21.71 -15.45
C HIS A 14 -2.57 20.48 -16.34
N MET A 15 -1.36 20.40 -16.94
CA MET A 15 -0.89 19.26 -17.72
C MET A 15 0.15 18.41 -16.95
N MET A 16 0.11 18.45 -15.62
CA MET A 16 0.98 17.66 -14.77
C MET A 16 0.22 16.49 -14.12
N ALA A 17 0.79 15.30 -14.22
CA ALA A 17 0.37 14.13 -13.47
C ALA A 17 1.23 13.97 -12.20
N LEU A 18 0.59 13.65 -11.09
CA LEU A 18 1.24 13.29 -9.82
C LEU A 18 1.36 11.77 -9.77
N CYS A 19 2.57 11.27 -9.60
CA CYS A 19 2.78 9.85 -9.38
C CYS A 19 2.40 9.48 -7.94
N ASP A 20 1.50 8.51 -7.77
CA ASP A 20 1.06 8.07 -6.44
C ASP A 20 2.16 7.30 -5.67
N SER A 21 3.15 6.72 -6.35
CA SER A 21 4.28 6.00 -5.73
C SER A 21 5.41 6.90 -5.23
N CYS A 22 5.92 7.81 -6.09
CA CYS A 22 7.05 8.69 -5.73
C CYS A 22 6.64 10.12 -5.33
N ASN A 23 5.34 10.46 -5.40
CA ASN A 23 4.82 11.81 -5.13
C ASN A 23 5.50 12.94 -5.93
N LEU A 24 6.06 12.62 -7.10
CA LEU A 24 6.66 13.58 -8.02
C LEU A 24 5.69 13.98 -9.13
N TYR A 25 5.86 15.21 -9.62
CA TYR A 25 5.06 15.76 -10.72
C TYR A 25 5.77 15.55 -12.05
N TYR A 26 5.02 15.19 -13.08
CA TYR A 26 5.50 14.97 -14.43
C TYR A 26 4.57 15.63 -15.43
N HIS A 27 5.09 16.36 -16.42
CA HIS A 27 4.23 16.83 -17.50
C HIS A 27 3.80 15.66 -18.39
N LEU A 28 2.56 15.68 -18.85
CA LEU A 28 1.99 14.72 -19.78
C LEU A 28 2.86 14.54 -21.04
N HIS A 29 3.44 15.63 -21.55
CA HIS A 29 4.33 15.64 -22.72
C HIS A 29 5.81 15.36 -22.41
N CYS A 30 6.21 15.36 -21.14
CA CYS A 30 7.57 14.98 -20.72
C CYS A 30 7.69 13.47 -20.45
N LEU A 31 6.57 12.75 -20.49
CA LEU A 31 6.54 11.30 -20.41
C LEU A 31 6.86 10.70 -21.78
N ASP A 32 7.44 9.50 -21.79
CA ASP A 32 7.67 8.72 -22.99
C ASP A 32 6.92 7.37 -22.86
N PRO A 33 5.89 7.11 -23.68
CA PRO A 33 5.30 8.00 -24.69
C PRO A 33 4.49 9.18 -24.09
N PRO A 34 4.36 10.32 -24.81
CA PRO A 34 3.66 11.50 -24.30
C PRO A 34 2.15 11.26 -24.21
N LEU A 35 1.60 11.45 -23.01
CA LEU A 35 0.17 11.33 -22.76
C LEU A 35 -0.58 12.52 -23.36
N ARG A 36 -1.62 12.26 -24.15
CA ARG A 36 -2.48 13.34 -24.69
C ARG A 36 -3.58 13.77 -23.72
N ARG A 37 -3.86 12.97 -22.69
CA ARG A 37 -4.92 13.21 -21.71
C ARG A 37 -4.45 12.81 -20.33
N MET A 38 -5.02 13.48 -19.32
CA MET A 38 -4.82 13.15 -17.91
C MET A 38 -5.12 11.66 -17.68
N PRO A 39 -4.22 10.90 -17.05
CA PRO A 39 -4.48 9.50 -16.73
C PRO A 39 -5.73 9.42 -15.84
N LYS A 40 -6.66 8.52 -16.18
CA LYS A 40 -7.87 8.33 -15.38
C LYS A 40 -7.46 7.67 -14.07
N LYS A 41 -7.63 8.38 -12.95
CA LYS A 41 -7.60 7.75 -11.63
C LYS A 41 -8.77 6.79 -11.55
N THR A 42 -8.49 5.49 -11.54
CA THR A 42 -9.53 4.47 -11.42
C THR A 42 -9.75 4.17 -9.93
N ARG A 43 -10.89 3.56 -9.59
CA ARG A 43 -11.17 3.18 -8.19
C ARG A 43 -10.25 2.08 -7.66
N PHE A 44 -9.50 1.43 -8.55
CA PHE A 44 -8.60 0.32 -8.27
C PHE A 44 -7.12 0.71 -8.40
N GLY A 45 -6.78 1.98 -8.68
CA GLY A 45 -5.39 2.38 -8.84
C GLY A 45 -5.19 3.81 -9.32
N GLY A 46 -4.09 4.40 -8.84
CA GLY A 46 -3.57 5.71 -9.22
C GLY A 46 -2.78 5.68 -10.53
N TRP A 47 -2.15 6.80 -10.87
CA TRP A 47 -1.20 6.84 -12.00
C TRP A 47 0.22 6.77 -11.47
N GLN A 48 1.04 5.95 -12.12
CA GLN A 48 2.44 5.73 -11.79
C GLN A 48 3.32 6.22 -12.93
N CYS A 49 4.45 6.84 -12.59
CA CYS A 49 5.43 7.25 -13.59
C CYS A 49 6.19 6.01 -14.09
N SER A 50 6.83 6.11 -15.26
CA SER A 50 7.56 4.98 -15.87
C SER A 50 8.57 4.35 -14.90
N ASN A 51 9.28 5.18 -14.12
CA ASN A 51 10.27 4.73 -13.13
C ASN A 51 9.66 3.98 -11.93
N CYS A 52 8.38 4.20 -11.62
CA CYS A 52 7.69 3.46 -10.56
C CYS A 52 7.03 2.20 -11.14
N THR A 53 6.46 2.28 -12.34
CA THR A 53 5.89 1.14 -13.06
C THR A 53 6.90 0.01 -13.27
N GLU A 54 8.18 0.31 -13.52
CA GLU A 54 9.24 -0.70 -13.64
C GLU A 54 9.62 -1.37 -12.30
N ASN A 55 9.18 -0.80 -11.17
CA ASN A 55 9.55 -1.23 -9.83
C ASN A 55 8.41 -1.95 -9.08
N GLU A 56 7.24 -2.11 -9.70
CA GLU A 56 5.98 -2.50 -9.04
C GLU A 56 5.60 -3.98 -9.20
N GLU A 57 6.58 -4.86 -9.40
CA GLU A 57 6.34 -6.30 -9.49
C GLU A 57 6.10 -6.99 -8.12
N GLN A 58 6.01 -6.24 -7.02
CA GLN A 58 5.86 -6.83 -5.67
C GLN A 58 4.94 -6.01 -4.78
N THR A 59 3.64 -5.96 -5.11
CA THR A 59 2.63 -5.82 -4.05
C THR A 59 2.12 -7.22 -3.76
N ASN A 60 2.47 -7.72 -2.58
CA ASN A 60 1.87 -8.91 -2.00
C ASN A 60 0.36 -8.65 -1.88
N ASP A 61 -0.40 -9.07 -2.90
CA ASP A 61 -1.82 -9.35 -2.76
C ASP A 61 -1.98 -10.61 -1.89
N GLU A 62 -1.50 -10.56 -0.65
CA GLU A 62 -1.90 -11.50 0.39
C GLU A 62 -3.24 -10.99 0.92
N LEU A 63 -4.25 -11.13 0.06
CA LEU A 63 -5.59 -11.41 0.54
C LEU A 63 -5.47 -12.79 1.20
N ASP A 64 -5.24 -12.81 2.51
CA ASP A 64 -5.53 -13.99 3.31
C ASP A 64 -7.00 -13.84 3.77
N PRO A 65 -7.96 -14.42 3.05
CA PRO A 65 -9.33 -14.49 3.51
C PRO A 65 -9.41 -15.48 4.67
N ASP A 66 -9.98 -15.02 5.78
CA ASP A 66 -10.70 -15.82 6.79
C ASP A 66 -10.79 -17.33 6.46
N GLY A 67 -9.90 -18.11 7.10
CA GLY A 67 -9.89 -19.57 7.07
C GLY A 67 -10.23 -20.15 8.45
N ASP A 68 -11.53 -20.28 8.70
CA ASP A 68 -12.23 -21.43 9.32
C ASP A 68 -11.62 -22.17 10.54
N ASP A 69 -12.27 -21.94 11.69
CA ASP A 69 -12.82 -22.92 12.65
C ASP A 69 -11.99 -24.19 13.00
N ASN A 70 -11.65 -24.36 14.29
CA ASN A 70 -12.06 -25.49 15.15
C ASN A 70 -11.19 -25.63 16.42
N ASP A 71 -11.84 -25.40 17.56
CA ASP A 71 -11.73 -26.06 18.87
C ASP A 71 -10.37 -26.69 19.27
N VAL A 72 -9.57 -25.96 20.06
CA VAL A 72 -8.64 -26.61 21.00
C VAL A 72 -9.21 -26.46 22.39
N VAL A 73 -9.77 -27.56 22.88
CA VAL A 73 -10.21 -27.79 24.26
C VAL A 73 -9.20 -27.21 25.27
N ASP A 74 -9.59 -26.16 25.99
CA ASP A 74 -8.88 -25.80 27.22
C ASP A 74 -9.26 -26.86 28.26
N ASN A 75 -8.43 -27.90 28.31
CA ASN A 75 -8.46 -28.92 29.35
C ASN A 75 -8.21 -28.26 30.70
N GLN A 76 -9.28 -27.83 31.34
CA GLN A 76 -9.24 -27.36 32.71
C GLN A 76 -8.96 -28.55 33.64
N CYS A 77 -7.69 -28.73 34.03
CA CYS A 77 -7.35 -29.07 35.40
C CYS A 77 -5.98 -28.50 35.77
N ASN A 78 -6.02 -27.30 36.37
CA ASN A 78 -4.90 -26.72 37.09
C ASN A 78 -4.62 -27.60 38.31
N GLY A 79 -3.81 -28.64 38.11
CA GLY A 79 -3.27 -29.48 39.15
C GLY A 79 -2.17 -28.73 39.92
N THR A 80 -2.54 -27.84 40.83
CA THR A 80 -1.70 -27.50 41.97
C THR A 80 -2.44 -27.85 43.24
N ILE A 81 -2.09 -29.04 43.70
CA ILE A 81 -2.21 -29.59 45.04
C ILE A 81 -2.32 -28.47 46.10
N SER A 82 -3.46 -28.52 46.80
CA SER A 82 -3.73 -27.85 48.06
C SER A 82 -2.54 -27.93 49.00
N ASN A 83 -2.20 -26.83 49.68
CA ASN A 83 -1.61 -26.81 51.03
C ASN A 83 -1.53 -25.35 51.50
N ASP A 84 -2.62 -24.80 52.03
CA ASP A 84 -2.58 -23.98 53.24
C ASP A 84 -3.98 -23.87 53.85
N ASP A 85 -4.18 -24.47 55.02
CA ASP A 85 -5.01 -23.90 56.08
C ASP A 85 -4.63 -24.61 57.40
N SER A 86 -3.84 -23.91 58.21
CA SER A 86 -3.56 -24.28 59.60
C SER A 86 -4.68 -23.76 60.48
N ASN A 87 -5.46 -24.62 61.15
CA ASN A 87 -6.00 -24.29 62.48
C ASN A 87 -6.47 -25.51 63.28
N ALA A 88 -5.74 -25.81 64.35
CA ALA A 88 -6.25 -26.37 65.60
C ALA A 88 -5.67 -25.52 66.73
#